data_AF-A0A2I1G807-F1
#
_entry.id   AF-A0A2I1G807-F1
#
_cell.length_a   1.000
_cell.length_b   1.000
_cell.length_c   1.000
_cell.angle_alpha   90.00
_cell.angle_beta   90.00
_cell.angle_gamma   90.00
#
_symmetry.space_group_name_H-M   'P 1'
#
loop_
_entity.id
_entity.type
_entity.pdbx_description
1 polymer ?
#
loop_
_entity_poly.entity_id
_entity_poly.type
_entity_poly.pdbx_seq_one_letter_code
_entity_poly.pdbx_strand_id
1 'polypeptide(L)'
;MDWKVNHSRLENRQRYLKSNDVINLSVKKFYDNNGEYIEDGCEVFLRSHDIQFTIGNDTFQEVVCHNERLGGNDEWCIELIKQD
;
A
#
# COMPACT_ATOMS: atom_id res chain seq x y z
N MET A 1 7.92 -7.21 -9.50
CA MET A 1 6.87 -6.25 -9.12
C MET A 1 7.55 -5.24 -8.22
N ASP A 2 7.63 -4.00 -8.67
CA ASP A 2 8.42 -3.00 -7.97
C ASP A 2 7.46 -2.07 -7.23
N TRP A 3 7.50 -2.12 -5.91
CA TRP A 3 6.73 -1.24 -5.05
C TRP A 3 7.39 0.13 -5.00
N LYS A 4 6.58 1.16 -5.18
CA LYS A 4 6.97 2.55 -5.06
C LYS A 4 6.49 3.09 -3.73
N VAL A 5 7.41 3.72 -3.00
CA VAL A 5 7.09 4.44 -1.78
C VAL A 5 6.75 5.88 -2.13
N ASN A 6 5.54 6.30 -1.76
CA ASN A 6 5.05 7.66 -1.95
C ASN A 6 4.89 8.31 -0.57
N HIS A 7 5.26 9.57 -0.42
CA HIS A 7 4.92 10.31 0.80
C HIS A 7 3.40 10.52 0.85
N SER A 8 2.78 10.17 1.98
CA SER A 8 1.32 10.34 2.18
C SER A 8 0.86 11.79 2.12
N ARG A 9 1.77 12.73 2.49
CA ARG A 9 1.51 14.16 2.53
C ARG A 9 2.42 14.90 1.56
N LEU A 10 1.81 15.83 0.82
CA LEU A 10 2.38 16.54 -0.34
C LEU A 10 3.63 17.39 -0.06
N GLU A 11 4.04 17.59 1.20
CA GLU A 11 4.97 18.67 1.54
C GLU A 11 6.39 18.25 1.96
N ASN A 12 6.70 16.97 2.12
CA ASN A 12 8.04 16.59 2.56
C ASN A 12 9.01 16.41 1.39
N ARG A 13 9.84 17.43 1.14
CA ARG A 13 10.91 17.47 0.12
C ARG A 13 12.19 16.71 0.53
N GLN A 14 12.12 15.82 1.52
CA GLN A 14 13.30 15.09 1.99
C GLN A 14 13.59 13.90 1.08
N ARG A 15 14.88 13.66 0.77
CA ARG A 15 15.32 12.57 -0.13
C ARG A 15 15.42 11.20 0.57
N TYR A 16 14.96 11.10 1.81
CA TYR A 16 15.07 9.91 2.65
C TYR A 16 13.78 9.72 3.46
N LEU A 17 13.55 8.48 3.89
CA LEU A 17 12.49 8.10 4.82
C LEU A 17 13.11 7.74 6.18
N LYS A 18 12.34 7.93 7.24
CA LYS A 18 12.69 7.55 8.61
C LYS A 18 11.55 6.80 9.27
N SER A 19 11.85 6.19 10.41
CA SER A 19 10.80 5.60 11.26
C SER A 19 9.77 6.67 11.63
N ASN A 20 8.51 6.26 11.71
CA ASN A 20 7.31 7.06 11.93
C ASN A 20 6.90 7.96 10.76
N ASP A 21 7.58 7.89 9.61
CA ASP A 21 7.04 8.49 8.40
C ASP A 21 5.80 7.72 7.95
N VAL A 22 4.78 8.48 7.55
CA VAL A 22 3.55 7.95 6.99
C VAL A 22 3.64 7.99 5.46
N ILE A 23 3.42 6.86 4.80
CA ILE A 23 3.59 6.68 3.36
C ILE A 23 2.34 6.07 2.72
N ASN A 24 2.22 6.19 1.40
CA ASN A 24 1.39 5.30 0.61
C ASN A 24 2.29 4.39 -0.22
N LEU A 25 1.95 3.12 -0.33
CA LEU A 25 2.67 2.16 -1.16
C LEU A 25 1.88 1.95 -2.45
N SER A 26 2.52 2.13 -3.60
CA SER A 26 1.90 1.86 -4.90
C SER A 26 2.68 0.82 -5.71
N VAL A 27 1.99 0.14 -6.60
CA VAL A 27 2.59 -0.76 -7.60
C VAL A 27 1.88 -0.58 -8.92
N LYS A 28 2.62 -0.78 -10.02
CA LYS A 28 2.05 -0.73 -11.36
C LYS A 28 1.57 -2.13 -11.77
N LYS A 29 0.26 -2.27 -11.98
CA LYS A 29 -0.39 -3.51 -12.45
C LYS A 29 -0.56 -3.45 -13.96
N PHE A 30 -0.16 -4.50 -14.68
CA PHE A 30 -0.25 -4.58 -16.15
C PHE A 30 -1.36 -5.51 -16.64
N TYR A 31 -2.11 -6.11 -15.73
CA TYR A 31 -3.23 -6.98 -16.08
C TYR A 31 -4.43 -6.63 -15.21
N ASP A 32 -5.64 -6.61 -15.78
CA ASP A 32 -6.86 -6.37 -15.01
C ASP A 32 -7.26 -7.63 -14.20
N ASN A 33 -8.50 -7.68 -13.68
CA ASN A 33 -8.98 -8.84 -12.93
C ASN A 33 -9.45 -9.99 -13.83
N ASN A 34 -9.66 -9.73 -15.12
CA ASN A 34 -10.00 -10.71 -16.14
C ASN A 34 -8.76 -11.31 -16.82
N GLY A 35 -7.57 -10.74 -16.55
CA GLY A 35 -6.30 -11.14 -17.16
C GLY A 35 -5.97 -10.40 -18.46
N GLU A 36 -6.68 -9.32 -18.78
CA GLU A 36 -6.41 -8.49 -19.95
C GLU A 36 -5.23 -7.55 -19.71
N TYR A 37 -4.33 -7.43 -20.70
CA TYR A 37 -3.15 -6.58 -20.60
C TYR A 37 -3.49 -5.08 -20.69
N ILE A 38 -2.89 -4.29 -19.80
CA ILE A 38 -3.04 -2.83 -19.71
C ILE A 38 -1.73 -2.19 -20.18
N GLU A 39 -1.72 -1.63 -21.39
CA GLU A 39 -0.52 -1.11 -22.07
C GLU A 39 0.27 -0.12 -21.23
N ASP A 40 -0.39 0.91 -20.72
CA ASP A 40 0.23 1.91 -19.86
C ASP A 40 0.35 1.49 -18.40
N GLY A 41 -0.14 0.30 -18.03
CA GLY A 41 -0.35 -0.16 -16.67
C GLY A 41 -1.30 0.73 -15.86
N CYS A 42 -1.77 0.22 -14.72
CA CYS A 42 -2.58 0.95 -13.76
C CYS A 42 -1.83 1.05 -12.44
N GLU A 43 -1.69 2.26 -11.88
CA GLU A 43 -1.15 2.43 -10.53
C GLU A 43 -2.23 2.05 -9.51
N VAL A 44 -1.89 1.11 -8.63
CA VAL A 44 -2.74 0.68 -7.53
C VAL A 44 -2.00 0.88 -6.20
N PHE A 45 -2.74 1.19 -5.14
CA PHE A 45 -2.22 1.53 -3.83
C PHE A 45 -2.63 0.48 -2.81
N LEU A 46 -1.73 0.20 -1.86
CA LEU A 46 -1.98 -0.72 -0.75
C LEU A 46 -2.93 -0.08 0.27
N ARG A 47 -4.00 -0.79 0.61
CA ARG A 47 -5.07 -0.34 1.51
C ARG A 47 -5.35 -1.40 2.56
N SER A 48 -5.55 -0.93 3.77
CA SER A 48 -6.23 -1.68 4.83
C SER A 48 -7.70 -1.25 4.89
N HIS A 49 -8.62 -2.10 5.29
CA HIS A 49 -10.02 -1.69 5.53
C HIS A 49 -10.65 -2.52 6.65
N ASP A 50 -11.86 -2.16 7.06
CA ASP A 50 -12.57 -2.81 8.18
C ASP A 50 -13.23 -4.14 7.78
N ILE A 51 -12.57 -4.91 6.91
CA ILE A 51 -12.95 -6.28 6.57
C ILE A 51 -11.97 -7.22 7.24
N GLN A 52 -12.53 -8.24 7.89
CA GLN A 52 -11.77 -9.27 8.59
C GLN A 52 -12.13 -10.65 8.03
N PHE A 53 -11.17 -11.56 8.09
CA PHE A 53 -11.37 -12.97 7.77
C PHE A 53 -10.64 -13.84 8.78
N THR A 54 -11.07 -15.10 8.91
CA THR A 54 -10.47 -16.06 9.84
C THR A 54 -9.69 -17.13 9.09
N ILE A 55 -8.49 -17.45 9.59
CA ILE A 55 -7.74 -18.65 9.19
C ILE A 55 -7.50 -19.46 10.45
N GLY A 56 -8.17 -20.61 10.56
CA GLY A 56 -8.15 -21.41 11.79
C GLY A 56 -8.85 -20.67 12.93
N ASN A 57 -8.12 -20.43 14.02
CA ASN A 57 -8.63 -19.72 15.20
C ASN A 57 -8.23 -18.23 15.23
N ASP A 58 -7.47 -17.78 14.25
CA ASP A 58 -6.93 -16.43 14.21
C ASP A 58 -7.75 -15.55 13.26
N THR A 59 -8.00 -14.31 13.68
CA THR A 59 -8.69 -13.28 12.90
C THR A 59 -7.68 -12.30 12.34
N PHE A 60 -7.76 -12.04 11.05
CA PHE A 60 -6.88 -11.13 10.32
C PHE A 60 -7.69 -10.02 9.67
N GLN A 61 -7.08 -8.87 9.51
CA GLN A 61 -7.61 -7.79 8.69
C GLN A 61 -7.14 -7.97 7.25
N GLU A 62 -8.04 -7.74 6.30
CA GLU A 62 -7.71 -7.82 4.88
C GLU A 62 -6.88 -6.61 4.43
N VAL A 63 -5.88 -6.89 3.59
CA VAL A 63 -5.03 -5.89 2.93
C VAL A 63 -5.12 -6.13 1.43
N VAL A 64 -5.52 -5.09 0.68
CA VAL A 64 -5.78 -5.16 -0.76
C VAL A 64 -5.08 -4.04 -1.51
N CYS A 65 -5.05 -4.14 -2.84
CA CYS A 65 -4.70 -3.01 -3.70
C CYS A 65 -5.95 -2.41 -4.36
N HIS A 66 -5.99 -1.09 -4.52
CA HIS A 66 -7.07 -0.38 -5.23
C HIS A 66 -6.53 0.76 -6.09
N ASN A 67 -7.31 1.21 -7.08
CA ASN A 67 -7.02 2.40 -7.89
C ASN A 67 -8.01 3.56 -7.63
N GLU A 68 -8.78 3.46 -6.55
CA GLU A 68 -9.72 4.50 -6.12
C GLU A 68 -9.01 5.70 -5.46
N ARG A 69 -9.78 6.73 -5.11
CA ARG A 69 -9.27 7.91 -4.37
C ARG A 69 -8.61 7.48 -3.05
N LEU A 70 -7.44 8.09 -2.79
CA LEU A 70 -6.69 7.89 -1.56
C LEU A 70 -7.41 8.48 -0.34
N GLY A 71 -7.33 7.77 0.78
CA GLY A 71 -7.81 8.16 2.11
C GLY A 71 -6.91 7.63 3.23
N GLY A 72 -7.32 7.83 4.49
CA GLY A 72 -6.51 7.46 5.65
C GLY A 72 -6.17 5.97 5.75
N ASN A 73 -7.03 5.11 5.18
CA ASN A 73 -6.83 3.67 5.13
C ASN A 73 -5.69 3.21 4.20
N ASP A 74 -5.16 4.12 3.40
CA ASP A 74 -4.08 3.90 2.45
C ASP A 74 -2.72 4.34 3.03
N GLU A 75 -2.73 4.95 4.21
CA GLU A 75 -1.57 5.47 4.92
C GLU A 75 -0.93 4.37 5.80
N TRP A 76 0.38 4.19 5.65
CA TRP A 76 1.17 3.19 6.36
C TRP A 76 2.31 3.84 7.14
N CYS A 77 2.49 3.46 8.40
CA CYS A 77 3.58 3.93 9.25
C CYS A 77 4.82 3.03 9.08
N ILE A 78 5.99 3.63 8.83
CA ILE A 78 7.25 2.88 8.81
C ILE A 78 7.75 2.68 10.25
N GLU A 79 7.87 1.43 10.70
CA GLU A 79 8.48 1.08 11.99
C GLU A 79 9.78 0.30 11.78
N LEU A 80 10.90 0.84 12.27
CA LEU A 80 12.19 0.16 12.22
C LEU A 80 12.41 -0.65 13.50
N ILE A 81 12.38 -1.98 13.37
CA ILE A 81 12.63 -2.89 14.48
C ILE A 81 14.12 -3.25 14.46
N LYS A 82 14.81 -3.06 15.60
CA LYS A 82 16.17 -3.58 15.77
C LYS A 82 16.09 -5.07 16.06
N GLN A 83 16.86 -5.87 15.35
CA GLN A 83 17.20 -7.21 15.81
C GLN A 83 18.36 -7.06 16.79
N ASP A 84 18.15 -7.56 18.01
CA ASP A 84 19.19 -7.70 19.03
C ASP A 84 20.22 -8.78 18.65
#